data_AF-A0A2U9BH11-F1
#
_entry.id   AF-A0A2U9BH11-F1
#
_cell.length_a   1.000
_cell.length_b   1.000
_cell.length_c   1.000
_cell.angle_alpha   90.00
_cell.angle_beta   90.00
_cell.angle_gamma   90.00
#
_symmetry.space_group_name_H-M   'P 1'
#
loop_
_entity.id
_entity.type
_entity.pdbx_description
1 polymer ?
#
loop_
_entity_poly.entity_id
_entity_poly.type
_entity_poly.pdbx_seq_one_letter_code
_entity_poly.pdbx_strand_id
1 'polypeptide(L)'
;MLVRCIVLSLDRFESQTEDVKVVEVLSECCLLSYMARVENRLSFLFRLINIINVQTLTQENVSCLNTSLVILMLARRKAKLPFYLNALREKEYTEKYPGCLLNNFHNLLRFWQRHYLNKDKDSTCLENSSCIPFSYWKETVSVLLGPDRTSLCAIASYIDEPFMDLDRDLLED
;
A
#
# COMPACT_ATOMS: atom_id res chain seq x y z
N MET A 1 13.15 0.10 3.80
CA MET A 1 13.37 -0.87 4.89
C MET A 1 12.91 -0.35 6.26
N LEU A 2 13.26 0.87 6.69
CA LEU A 2 12.83 1.38 8.02
C LEU A 2 11.31 1.51 8.21
N VAL A 3 10.61 2.23 7.32
CA VAL A 3 9.15 2.47 7.44
C VAL A 3 8.37 1.14 7.52
N ARG A 4 8.74 0.16 6.70
CA ARG A 4 8.15 -1.18 6.73
C ARG A 4 8.32 -1.84 8.10
N CYS A 5 9.55 -1.84 8.64
CA CYS A 5 9.82 -2.43 9.94
C CYS A 5 8.98 -1.78 11.04
N ILE A 6 8.86 -0.45 11.05
CA ILE A 6 8.06 0.27 12.05
C ILE A 6 6.59 -0.15 11.96
N VAL A 7 6.01 -0.17 10.75
CA VAL A 7 4.58 -0.49 10.56
C VAL A 7 4.29 -1.96 10.90
N LEU A 8 5.19 -2.90 10.55
CA LEU A 8 5.04 -4.31 10.91
C LEU A 8 5.20 -4.54 12.42
N SER A 9 6.16 -3.87 13.06
CA SER A 9 6.33 -3.93 14.52
C SER A 9 5.10 -3.39 15.23
N LEU A 10 4.57 -2.25 14.80
CA LEU A 10 3.34 -1.67 15.33
C LEU A 10 2.17 -2.66 15.19
N ASP A 11 1.98 -3.24 14.01
CA ASP A 11 0.90 -4.22 13.78
C ASP A 11 1.01 -5.44 14.68
N ARG A 12 2.25 -5.92 14.90
CA ARG A 12 2.52 -7.04 15.80
C ARG A 12 2.23 -6.72 17.26
N PHE A 13 2.48 -5.48 17.71
CA PHE A 13 2.11 -5.06 19.06
C PHE A 13 0.60 -4.90 19.18
N GLU A 14 -0.05 -4.20 18.24
CA GLU A 14 -1.51 -4.02 18.23
C GLU A 14 -2.30 -5.34 18.10
N SER A 15 -1.69 -6.39 17.54
CA SER A 15 -2.31 -7.72 17.40
C SER A 15 -2.13 -8.62 18.63
N GLN A 16 -1.32 -8.22 19.62
CA GLN A 16 -1.20 -8.96 20.87
C GLN A 16 -2.39 -8.63 21.78
N THR A 17 -2.95 -9.65 22.43
CA THR A 17 -4.19 -9.57 23.22
C THR A 17 -4.06 -8.86 24.57
N GLU A 18 -2.85 -8.41 24.94
CA GLU A 18 -2.60 -7.72 26.21
C GLU A 18 -2.54 -6.21 25.99
N ASP A 19 -3.70 -5.55 26.03
CA ASP A 19 -3.85 -4.10 25.81
C ASP A 19 -2.88 -3.25 26.67
N VAL A 20 -2.58 -3.72 27.89
CA VAL A 20 -1.64 -3.04 28.82
C VAL A 20 -0.23 -2.93 28.21
N LYS A 21 0.26 -3.98 27.54
CA LYS A 21 1.58 -3.99 26.90
C LYS A 21 1.64 -3.05 25.70
N VAL A 22 0.53 -2.89 24.96
CA VAL A 22 0.46 -1.98 23.81
C VAL A 22 0.54 -0.53 24.28
N VAL A 23 -0.21 -0.17 25.33
CA VAL A 23 -0.19 1.18 25.90
C VAL A 23 1.20 1.53 26.44
N GLU A 24 1.84 0.61 27.16
CA GLU A 24 3.20 0.78 27.68
C GLU A 24 4.20 1.03 26.54
N VAL A 25 4.24 0.17 25.52
CA VAL A 25 5.16 0.32 24.37
C VAL A 25 4.93 1.64 23.62
N LEU A 26 3.68 2.04 23.41
CA LEU A 26 3.36 3.31 22.75
C LEU A 26 3.70 4.53 23.62
N SER A 27 3.75 4.38 24.95
CA SER A 27 4.17 5.45 25.86
C SER A 27 5.68 5.62 25.90
N GLU A 28 6.45 4.54 25.70
CA GLU A 28 7.91 4.56 25.77
C GLU A 28 8.58 4.76 24.40
N CYS A 29 7.92 4.35 23.31
CA CYS A 29 8.48 4.44 21.96
C CYS A 29 7.83 5.55 21.14
N CYS A 30 8.46 6.74 21.13
CA CYS A 30 8.00 7.89 20.35
C CYS A 30 7.76 7.57 18.86
N LEU A 31 8.58 6.69 18.27
CA LEU A 31 8.47 6.33 16.87
C LEU A 31 7.24 5.47 16.57
N LEU A 32 6.94 4.48 17.43
CA LEU A 32 5.74 3.67 17.30
C LEU A 32 4.49 4.49 17.63
N SER A 33 4.57 5.35 18.66
CA SER A 33 3.51 6.32 18.98
C SER A 33 3.18 7.24 17.80
N TYR A 34 4.21 7.76 17.13
CA TYR A 34 4.04 8.53 15.90
C TYR A 34 3.39 7.69 14.80
N MET A 35 3.84 6.46 14.57
CA MET A 35 3.28 5.59 13.52
C MET A 35 1.88 5.04 13.85
N ALA A 36 1.48 5.01 15.12
CA ALA A 36 0.14 4.58 15.54
C ALA A 36 -0.95 5.51 15.00
N ARG A 37 -0.62 6.78 14.77
CA ARG A 37 -1.51 7.78 14.19
C ARG A 37 -1.74 7.48 12.70
N VAL A 38 -3.02 7.37 12.32
CA VAL A 38 -3.40 6.99 10.95
C VAL A 38 -2.97 8.03 9.92
N GLU A 39 -2.96 9.31 10.29
CA GLU A 39 -2.54 10.43 9.42
C GLU A 39 -1.07 10.31 9.03
N ASN A 40 -0.23 9.85 9.95
CA ASN A 40 1.20 9.65 9.69
C ASN A 40 1.41 8.46 8.75
N ARG A 41 0.67 7.35 8.93
CA ARG A 41 0.68 6.21 8.00
C ARG A 41 0.23 6.63 6.59
N LEU A 42 -0.82 7.44 6.49
CA LEU A 42 -1.31 7.99 5.23
C LEU A 42 -0.29 8.92 4.56
N SER A 43 0.37 9.79 5.33
CA SER A 43 1.43 10.67 4.83
C SER A 43 2.60 9.87 4.24
N PHE A 44 3.04 8.81 4.91
CA PHE A 44 4.06 7.91 4.35
C PHE A 44 3.56 7.19 3.11
N LEU A 45 2.37 6.60 3.15
CA LEU A 45 1.80 5.89 2.00
C LEU A 45 1.74 6.78 0.76
N PHE A 46 1.21 7.99 0.92
CA PHE A 46 1.15 9.00 -0.14
C PHE A 46 2.54 9.28 -0.72
N ARG A 47 3.54 9.57 0.12
CA ARG A 47 4.92 9.87 -0.32
C ARG A 47 5.60 8.69 -1.01
N LEU A 48 5.40 7.47 -0.49
CA LEU A 48 5.99 6.25 -1.03
C LEU A 48 5.48 5.93 -2.43
N ILE A 49 4.19 6.16 -2.69
CA ILE A 49 3.60 6.00 -4.02
C ILE A 49 4.06 7.13 -4.94
N ASN A 50 4.05 8.38 -4.47
CA ASN A 50 4.29 9.54 -5.32
C ASN A 50 5.75 9.71 -5.78
N ILE A 51 6.72 9.11 -5.09
CA ILE A 51 8.15 9.22 -5.43
C ILE A 51 8.60 8.24 -6.53
N ILE A 52 7.73 7.31 -6.93
CA ILE A 52 8.02 6.30 -7.96
C ILE A 52 6.89 6.25 -9.00
N ASN A 53 7.24 5.82 -10.20
CA ASN A 53 6.31 5.40 -11.25
C ASN A 53 6.94 4.23 -12.03
N VAL A 54 6.20 3.63 -12.95
CA VAL A 54 6.67 2.46 -13.71
C VAL A 54 7.99 2.73 -14.44
N GLN A 55 8.21 3.93 -14.97
CA GLN A 55 9.41 4.31 -15.71
C GLN A 55 10.63 4.54 -14.82
N THR A 56 10.43 4.91 -13.56
CA THR A 56 11.50 5.23 -12.60
C THR A 56 11.78 4.11 -11.60
N LEU A 57 11.03 3.01 -11.67
CA LEU A 57 11.14 1.91 -10.75
C LEU A 57 12.42 1.09 -11.02
N THR A 58 13.22 0.92 -9.98
CA THR A 58 14.49 0.19 -10.00
C THR A 58 14.53 -0.86 -8.88
N GLN A 59 15.57 -1.71 -8.89
CA GLN A 59 15.80 -2.65 -7.79
C GLN A 59 16.00 -1.94 -6.44
N GLU A 60 16.51 -0.71 -6.45
CA GLU A 60 16.80 0.05 -5.22
C GLU A 60 15.54 0.68 -4.61
N ASN A 61 14.59 1.13 -5.45
CA ASN A 61 13.40 1.84 -5.00
C ASN A 61 12.09 1.01 -5.04
N VAL A 62 12.10 -0.22 -5.58
CA VAL A 62 10.93 -1.15 -5.53
C VAL A 62 10.44 -1.40 -4.10
N SER A 63 11.32 -1.20 -3.10
CA SER A 63 10.96 -1.26 -1.69
C SER A 63 9.90 -0.23 -1.28
N CYS A 64 9.77 0.91 -1.98
CA CYS A 64 8.70 1.89 -1.77
C CYS A 64 7.34 1.27 -2.08
N LEU A 65 7.18 0.70 -3.29
CA LEU A 65 5.94 0.04 -3.72
C LEU A 65 5.55 -1.10 -2.76
N ASN A 66 6.50 -1.97 -2.45
CA ASN A 66 6.27 -3.08 -1.54
C ASN A 66 5.90 -2.59 -0.12
N THR A 67 6.46 -1.47 0.34
CA THR A 67 6.11 -0.90 1.65
C THR A 67 4.71 -0.27 1.63
N SER A 68 4.33 0.40 0.54
CA SER A 68 2.96 0.89 0.33
C SER A 68 1.95 -0.25 0.40
N LEU A 69 2.25 -1.37 -0.26
CA LEU A 69 1.44 -2.59 -0.18
C LEU A 69 1.34 -3.12 1.25
N VAL A 70 2.44 -3.18 2.02
CA VAL A 70 2.38 -3.59 3.44
C VAL A 70 1.44 -2.71 4.24
N ILE A 71 1.51 -1.38 4.09
CA ILE A 71 0.61 -0.46 4.80
C ILE A 71 -0.86 -0.78 4.48
N LEU A 72 -1.19 -0.98 3.20
CA LEU A 72 -2.55 -1.29 2.76
C LEU A 72 -3.01 -2.70 3.15
N MET A 73 -2.12 -3.70 3.12
CA MET A 73 -2.39 -5.06 3.57
C MET A 73 -2.78 -5.09 5.05
N LEU A 74 -2.08 -4.33 5.88
CA LEU A 74 -2.38 -4.21 7.31
C LEU A 74 -3.66 -3.41 7.56
N ALA A 75 -3.91 -2.35 6.78
CA ALA A 75 -5.20 -1.66 6.79
C ALA A 75 -6.35 -2.61 6.40
N ARG A 76 -6.15 -3.45 5.38
CA ARG A 76 -7.12 -4.46 4.92
C ARG A 76 -7.44 -5.50 6.00
N ARG A 77 -6.43 -6.00 6.74
CA ARG A 77 -6.64 -6.92 7.88
C ARG A 77 -7.56 -6.32 8.94
N LYS A 78 -7.53 -5.00 9.10
CA LYS A 78 -8.35 -4.23 10.05
C LYS A 78 -9.64 -3.67 9.43
N ALA A 79 -10.01 -4.12 8.22
CA ALA A 79 -11.15 -3.62 7.45
C ALA A 79 -11.13 -2.11 7.17
N LYS A 80 -9.94 -1.48 7.15
CA LYS A 80 -9.73 -0.04 6.92
C LYS A 80 -9.25 0.29 5.50
N LEU A 81 -9.16 -0.69 4.61
CA LEU A 81 -8.68 -0.45 3.24
C LEU A 81 -9.48 0.64 2.49
N PRO A 82 -10.83 0.63 2.48
CA PRO A 82 -11.61 1.70 1.84
C PRO A 82 -11.30 3.10 2.37
N PHE A 83 -11.09 3.22 3.67
CA PHE A 83 -10.72 4.49 4.31
C PHE A 83 -9.38 5.02 3.78
N TYR A 84 -8.38 4.14 3.61
CA TYR A 84 -7.08 4.53 3.08
C TYR A 84 -7.16 4.96 1.62
N LEU A 85 -7.90 4.23 0.78
CA LEU A 85 -8.08 4.58 -0.63
C LEU A 85 -8.80 5.92 -0.78
N ASN A 86 -9.85 6.16 0.02
CA ASN A 86 -10.54 7.44 0.02
C ASN A 86 -9.60 8.58 0.46
N ALA A 87 -8.81 8.37 1.52
CA ALA A 87 -7.86 9.38 1.98
C ALA A 87 -6.79 9.73 0.93
N LEU A 88 -6.37 8.78 0.09
CA LEU A 88 -5.49 9.05 -1.04
C LEU A 88 -6.18 9.90 -2.11
N ARG A 89 -7.43 9.60 -2.47
CA ARG A 89 -8.24 10.41 -3.39
C ARG A 89 -8.38 11.86 -2.89
N GLU A 90 -8.81 12.04 -1.63
CA GLU A 90 -8.95 13.38 -1.02
C GLU A 90 -7.63 14.16 -1.02
N LYS A 91 -6.50 13.45 -0.85
CA LYS A 91 -5.16 14.03 -0.91
C LYS A 91 -4.83 14.55 -2.31
N GLU A 92 -5.14 13.81 -3.38
CA GLU A 92 -4.97 14.28 -4.76
C GLU A 92 -5.78 15.56 -5.05
N TYR A 93 -7.03 15.60 -4.56
CA TYR A 93 -7.89 16.77 -4.70
C TYR A 93 -7.33 17.99 -3.97
N THR A 94 -6.88 17.80 -2.73
CA THR A 94 -6.26 18.86 -1.92
C THR A 94 -5.03 19.45 -2.60
N GLU A 95 -4.26 18.60 -3.28
CA GLU A 95 -3.00 18.97 -3.91
C GLU A 95 -3.16 19.33 -5.41
N LYS A 96 -4.41 19.35 -5.91
CA LYS A 96 -4.82 19.80 -7.26
C LYS A 96 -4.29 18.96 -8.42
N TYR A 97 -4.23 17.64 -8.26
CA TYR A 97 -3.90 16.68 -9.35
C TYR A 97 -4.76 15.41 -9.30
N PRO A 98 -6.10 15.52 -9.34
CA PRO A 98 -6.98 14.36 -9.22
C PRO A 98 -6.64 13.26 -10.22
N GLY A 99 -6.60 12.01 -9.73
CA GLY A 99 -6.27 10.81 -10.52
C GLY A 99 -4.78 10.54 -10.75
N CYS A 100 -3.86 11.49 -10.51
CA CYS A 100 -2.44 11.27 -10.81
C CYS A 100 -1.81 10.15 -9.96
N LEU A 101 -2.02 10.17 -8.65
CA LEU A 101 -1.48 9.21 -7.70
C LEU A 101 -2.14 7.83 -7.84
N LEU A 102 -3.47 7.78 -7.93
CA LEU A 102 -4.22 6.53 -7.96
C LEU A 102 -4.06 5.78 -9.29
N ASN A 103 -4.02 6.47 -10.43
CA ASN A 103 -3.64 5.82 -11.70
C ASN A 103 -2.19 5.32 -11.66
N ASN A 104 -1.25 6.14 -11.17
CA ASN A 104 0.14 5.71 -10.99
C ASN A 104 0.22 4.47 -10.09
N PHE A 105 -0.52 4.45 -8.98
CA PHE A 105 -0.53 3.31 -8.08
C PHE A 105 -1.10 2.06 -8.73
N HIS A 106 -2.18 2.18 -9.49
CA HIS A 106 -2.72 1.07 -10.27
C HIS A 106 -1.67 0.49 -11.24
N ASN A 107 -0.97 1.34 -11.99
CA ASN A 107 0.06 0.90 -12.95
C ASN A 107 1.28 0.27 -12.26
N LEU A 108 1.68 0.82 -11.11
CA LEU A 108 2.70 0.22 -10.25
C LEU A 108 2.28 -1.19 -9.77
N LEU A 109 1.01 -1.40 -9.42
CA LEU A 109 0.52 -2.72 -9.01
C LEU A 109 0.46 -3.72 -10.19
N ARG A 110 0.16 -3.25 -11.40
CA ARG A 110 0.25 -4.08 -12.62
C ARG A 110 1.70 -4.49 -12.89
N PHE A 111 2.65 -3.57 -12.74
CA PHE A 111 4.07 -3.87 -12.76
C PHE A 111 4.45 -4.89 -11.68
N TRP A 112 3.96 -4.72 -10.44
CA TRP A 112 4.22 -5.64 -9.34
C TRP A 112 3.78 -7.07 -9.67
N GLN A 113 2.59 -7.25 -10.27
CA GLN A 113 2.11 -8.57 -10.70
C GLN A 113 3.08 -9.22 -11.68
N ARG A 114 3.48 -8.50 -12.74
CA ARG A 114 4.44 -9.01 -13.74
C ARG A 114 5.79 -9.36 -13.11
N HIS A 115 6.23 -8.56 -12.15
CA HIS A 115 7.53 -8.71 -11.49
C HIS A 115 7.60 -9.90 -10.53
N TYR A 116 6.58 -10.07 -9.66
CA TYR A 116 6.63 -11.04 -8.55
C TYR A 116 5.90 -12.35 -8.81
N LEU A 117 4.92 -12.41 -9.73
CA LEU A 117 4.19 -13.66 -9.99
C LEU A 117 5.00 -14.69 -10.78
N ASN A 118 6.03 -14.25 -11.51
CA ASN A 118 6.86 -15.10 -12.37
C ASN A 118 8.25 -15.41 -11.77
N LYS A 119 8.52 -15.01 -10.52
CA LYS A 119 9.84 -15.12 -9.88
C LYS A 119 9.78 -15.63 -8.43
N ASP A 120 10.10 -16.92 -8.23
CA ASP A 120 9.97 -17.59 -6.93
C ASP A 120 10.92 -17.08 -5.84
N LYS A 121 12.12 -16.59 -6.21
CA LYS A 121 13.10 -16.11 -5.22
C LYS A 121 12.71 -14.76 -4.61
N ASP A 122 12.20 -13.85 -5.44
CA ASP A 122 11.86 -12.49 -5.02
C ASP A 122 10.60 -12.49 -4.13
N SER A 123 9.64 -13.37 -4.41
CA SER A 123 8.44 -13.58 -3.59
C SER A 123 8.76 -14.17 -2.20
N THR A 124 9.68 -15.13 -2.12
CA THR A 124 10.15 -15.70 -0.84
C THR A 124 10.81 -14.63 0.04
N CYS A 125 11.62 -13.74 -0.56
CA CYS A 125 12.24 -12.63 0.16
C CYS A 125 11.20 -11.63 0.70
N LEU A 126 10.14 -11.34 -0.06
CA LEU A 126 9.03 -10.51 0.41
C LEU A 126 8.31 -11.12 1.60
N GLU A 127 7.99 -12.41 1.53
CA GLU A 127 7.33 -13.14 2.62
C GLU A 127 8.18 -13.09 3.89
N ASN A 128 9.45 -13.47 3.80
CA ASN A 128 10.36 -13.49 4.95
C ASN A 128 10.59 -12.10 5.55
N SER A 129 10.73 -11.06 4.72
CA SER A 129 10.98 -9.70 5.20
C SER A 129 9.75 -9.01 5.79
N SER A 130 8.55 -9.56 5.57
CA SER A 130 7.28 -9.00 6.06
C SER A 130 6.59 -9.87 7.10
N CYS A 131 6.93 -11.16 7.18
CA CYS A 131 6.15 -12.18 7.89
C CYS A 131 4.67 -12.22 7.42
N ILE A 132 4.41 -11.83 6.17
CA ILE A 132 3.08 -11.88 5.54
C ILE A 132 3.14 -12.92 4.43
N PRO A 133 2.29 -13.98 4.45
CA PRO A 133 2.26 -14.99 3.40
C PRO A 133 2.09 -14.36 2.02
N PHE A 134 2.88 -14.79 1.04
CA PHE A 134 2.84 -14.27 -0.32
C PHE A 134 1.47 -14.47 -0.98
N SER A 135 0.69 -15.46 -0.55
CA SER A 135 -0.73 -15.60 -0.92
C SER A 135 -1.55 -14.36 -0.59
N TYR A 136 -1.34 -13.73 0.56
CA TYR A 136 -2.05 -12.52 0.98
C TYR A 136 -1.59 -11.27 0.20
N TRP A 137 -0.31 -11.23 -0.20
CA TRP A 137 0.18 -10.21 -1.14
C TRP A 137 -0.57 -10.30 -2.47
N LYS A 138 -0.61 -11.50 -3.07
CA LYS A 138 -1.30 -11.75 -4.34
C LYS A 138 -2.79 -11.40 -4.25
N GLU A 139 -3.45 -11.84 -3.20
CA GLU A 139 -4.86 -11.56 -2.97
C GLU A 139 -5.12 -10.07 -2.82
N THR A 140 -4.31 -9.36 -2.02
CA THR A 140 -4.49 -7.92 -1.81
C THR A 140 -4.27 -7.13 -3.10
N VAL A 141 -3.26 -7.48 -3.90
CA VAL A 141 -3.04 -6.86 -5.22
C VAL A 141 -4.21 -7.16 -6.16
N SER A 142 -4.74 -8.39 -6.16
CA SER A 142 -5.92 -8.75 -6.96
C SER A 142 -7.16 -7.96 -6.54
N VAL A 143 -7.35 -7.71 -5.25
CA VAL A 143 -8.47 -6.90 -4.72
C VAL A 143 -8.32 -5.43 -5.14
N LEU A 144 -7.13 -4.86 -5.01
CA LEU A 144 -6.84 -3.48 -5.38
C LEU A 144 -6.99 -3.22 -6.89
N LEU A 145 -6.65 -4.22 -7.72
CA LEU A 145 -6.78 -4.20 -9.17
C LEU A 145 -8.12 -4.75 -9.68
N GLY A 146 -9.11 -4.93 -8.80
CA GLY A 146 -10.43 -5.42 -9.19
C GLY A 146 -11.08 -4.49 -10.24
N PRO A 147 -11.68 -5.03 -11.31
CA PRO A 147 -12.31 -4.20 -12.35
C PRO A 147 -13.67 -3.62 -11.92
N ASP A 148 -14.25 -4.15 -10.84
CA ASP A 148 -15.53 -3.69 -10.31
C ASP A 148 -15.39 -2.33 -9.63
N ARG A 149 -15.90 -1.29 -10.29
CA ARG A 149 -15.92 0.10 -9.82
C ARG A 149 -16.89 0.37 -8.67
N THR A 150 -17.71 -0.61 -8.30
CA THR A 150 -18.56 -0.54 -7.09
C THR A 150 -17.86 -1.11 -5.86
N SER A 151 -16.75 -1.82 -6.05
CA SER A 151 -15.97 -2.38 -4.95
C SER A 151 -15.22 -1.29 -4.20
N LEU A 152 -15.53 -1.13 -2.91
CA LEU A 152 -14.83 -0.20 -2.01
C LEU A 152 -13.35 -0.55 -1.76
N CYS A 153 -12.91 -1.71 -2.23
CA CYS A 153 -11.53 -2.17 -2.06
C CYS A 153 -10.70 -2.07 -3.34
N ALA A 154 -11.32 -1.73 -4.48
CA ALA A 154 -10.64 -1.55 -5.76
C ALA A 154 -10.22 -0.08 -5.96
N ILE A 155 -9.02 0.15 -6.49
CA ILE A 155 -8.50 1.50 -6.77
C ILE A 155 -9.37 2.22 -7.79
N ALA A 156 -9.87 1.50 -8.80
CA ALA A 156 -10.69 2.04 -9.88
C ALA A 156 -11.97 2.76 -9.39
N SER A 157 -12.49 2.37 -8.22
CA SER A 157 -13.65 3.00 -7.58
C SER A 157 -13.37 4.38 -7.01
N TYR A 158 -12.09 4.76 -6.88
CA TYR A 158 -11.63 6.02 -6.30
C TYR A 158 -11.03 6.98 -7.35
N ILE A 159 -11.05 6.62 -8.62
CA ILE A 159 -10.62 7.48 -9.72
C ILE A 159 -11.86 7.96 -10.45
N ASP A 160 -12.05 9.27 -10.48
CA ASP A 160 -13.18 9.87 -11.19
C ASP A 160 -13.01 9.72 -12.70
N GLU A 161 -14.12 9.50 -13.42
CA GLU A 161 -14.12 9.19 -14.87
C GLU A 161 -13.29 10.15 -15.74
N PRO A 162 -13.29 11.48 -15.51
CA PRO A 162 -12.49 12.39 -16.32
C PRO A 162 -10.97 12.18 -16.20
N PHE A 163 -10.51 11.52 -15.14
CA PHE A 163 -9.10 11.30 -14.84
C PHE A 163 -8.67 9.84 -14.99
N MET A 164 -9.56 8.94 -15.39
CA MET A 164 -9.27 7.50 -15.45
C MET A 164 -8.32 7.15 -16.60
N ASP A 165 -7.22 6.47 -16.29
CA ASP A 165 -6.17 6.11 -17.24
C ASP A 165 -5.66 4.66 -17.03
N LEU A 166 -6.59 3.74 -16.83
CA LEU A 166 -6.29 2.35 -16.45
C LEU A 166 -6.00 1.43 -17.66
N ASP A 167 -6.39 1.86 -18.87
CA ASP A 167 -6.38 1.06 -20.09
C ASP A 167 -5.23 1.39 -21.06
N ARG A 168 -4.38 2.37 -20.74
CA ARG A 168 -3.34 2.85 -21.67
C ARG A 168 -2.22 1.82 -21.93
N ASP A 169 -2.10 0.79 -21.08
CA ASP A 169 -1.05 -0.26 -21.16
C ASP A 169 -1.50 -1.57 -21.83
N LEU A 170 -2.66 -1.61 -22.50
CA LEU A 170 -3.10 -2.76 -23.31
C LEU A 170 -2.66 -2.69 -24.79
N LEU A 171 -1.91 -1.65 -25.19
CA LEU A 171 -1.56 -1.38 -26.59
C LEU A 171 -0.08 -1.52 -26.94
N GLU A 172 0.77 -2.00 -26.03
CA GLU A 172 2.17 -2.30 -26.34
C GLU A 172 2.51 -3.74 -25.93
N ASP A 173 2.23 -4.67 -26.86
CA ASP A 173 2.88 -5.99 -26.99
C ASP A 173 4.03 -5.90 -28.01
#